data_AF-A0A2V7YC53-F1
#
_entry.id   AF-A0A2V7YC53-F1
#
_cell.length_a   1.000
_cell.length_b   1.000
_cell.length_c   1.000
_cell.angle_alpha   90.00
_cell.angle_beta   90.00
_cell.angle_gamma   90.00
#
_symmetry.space_group_name_H-M   'P 1'
#
loop_
_entity.id
_entity.type
_entity.pdbx_description
1 polymer ?
#
loop_
_entity_poly.entity_id
_entity_poly.type
_entity_poly.pdbx_seq_one_letter_code
_entity_poly.pdbx_strand_id
1 'polypeptide(L)'
;MALLRAHSGELTAPAVRHALRNPYCTAEAIEAIAGEQRLLSFYEVRRDLALHPRTPETLAARFVPTLWWRDLVALALDTRLRPALRRTAEVHLNARLPEMAVGEKVALARRASPGILSQLRHDPSPRVIAALLDNPRLTEGMLAPVLHKASTSPAILELIANDRRWGVRYPLRLALVRNPATPLKISWRLLESLRKADLRPVATDARIPEPVRRRARVLLGDLG
;
A
#
# COMPACT_ATOMS: atom_id res chain seq x y z
N MET A 1 19.42 -35.84 12.24
CA MET A 1 20.72 -35.23 12.58
C MET A 1 21.84 -35.72 11.67
N ALA A 2 22.19 -37.01 11.67
CA ALA A 2 23.16 -37.56 10.72
C ALA A 2 22.63 -37.58 9.27
N LEU A 3 21.36 -37.93 9.06
CA LEU A 3 20.79 -38.10 7.71
C LEU A 3 20.77 -36.82 6.85
N LEU A 4 20.36 -35.66 7.36
CA LEU A 4 20.29 -34.42 6.55
C LEU A 4 21.67 -33.85 6.18
N ARG A 5 22.67 -33.96 7.08
CA ARG A 5 24.06 -33.56 6.77
C ARG A 5 24.80 -34.63 5.96
N ALA A 6 24.49 -35.91 6.15
CA ALA A 6 25.07 -37.02 5.37
C ALA A 6 24.51 -37.08 3.93
N HIS A 7 23.30 -36.57 3.69
CA HIS A 7 22.65 -36.54 2.37
C HIS A 7 22.55 -35.12 1.79
N SER A 8 23.34 -34.15 2.26
CA SER A 8 23.27 -32.77 1.77
C SER A 8 23.59 -32.64 0.27
N GLY A 9 24.40 -33.56 -0.26
CA GLY A 9 24.66 -33.72 -1.69
C GLY A 9 23.44 -34.16 -2.52
N GLU A 10 22.49 -34.88 -1.92
CA GLU A 10 21.31 -35.45 -2.60
C GLU A 10 20.07 -34.57 -2.51
N LEU A 11 20.08 -33.56 -1.63
CA LEU A 11 18.93 -32.66 -1.46
C LEU A 11 18.66 -31.87 -2.74
N THR A 12 17.53 -32.12 -3.38
CA THR A 12 17.10 -31.35 -4.57
C THR A 12 16.27 -30.14 -4.16
N ALA A 13 16.28 -29.07 -4.97
CA ALA A 13 15.48 -27.88 -4.69
C ALA A 13 13.97 -28.20 -4.53
N PRO A 14 13.33 -29.06 -5.35
CA PRO A 14 11.94 -29.45 -5.14
C PRO A 14 11.68 -30.14 -3.78
N ALA A 15 12.57 -31.05 -3.37
CA ALA A 15 12.44 -31.74 -2.08
C ALA A 15 12.58 -30.77 -0.90
N VAL A 16 13.54 -29.86 -0.97
CA VAL A 16 13.76 -28.82 0.04
C VAL A 16 12.55 -27.90 0.16
N ARG A 17 11.99 -27.48 -0.97
CA ARG A 17 10.76 -26.66 -0.96
C ARG A 17 9.57 -27.40 -0.37
N HIS A 18 9.44 -28.70 -0.64
CA HIS A 18 8.40 -29.51 -0.01
C HIS A 18 8.59 -29.55 1.52
N ALA A 19 9.82 -29.74 1.99
CA ALA A 19 10.16 -29.69 3.41
C ALA A 19 9.88 -28.32 4.05
N LEU A 20 10.25 -27.21 3.38
CA LEU A 20 10.00 -25.85 3.89
C LEU A 20 8.52 -25.44 3.86
N ARG A 21 7.68 -26.14 3.10
CA ARG A 21 6.22 -25.93 3.16
C ARG A 21 5.58 -26.63 4.35
N ASN A 22 6.28 -27.58 4.97
CA ASN A 22 5.82 -28.27 6.15
C ASN A 22 5.97 -27.35 7.39
N PRO A 23 4.86 -26.97 8.08
CA PRO A 23 4.91 -26.12 9.27
C PRO A 23 5.76 -26.68 10.42
N TYR A 24 6.02 -27.98 10.42
CA TYR A 24 6.80 -28.67 11.44
C TYR A 24 8.29 -28.73 11.14
N CYS A 25 8.77 -28.15 10.03
CA CYS A 25 10.20 -28.03 9.75
C CYS A 25 10.91 -27.35 10.93
N THR A 26 11.94 -27.98 11.49
CA THR A 26 12.62 -27.48 12.69
C THR A 26 13.59 -26.36 12.34
N ALA A 27 13.93 -25.50 13.31
CA ALA A 27 14.87 -24.40 13.10
C ALA A 27 16.25 -24.93 12.66
N GLU A 28 16.67 -26.07 13.22
CA GLU A 28 17.94 -26.72 12.90
C GLU A 28 17.96 -27.24 11.45
N ALA A 29 16.84 -27.80 10.97
CA ALA A 29 16.73 -28.24 9.59
C ALA A 29 16.77 -27.05 8.61
N ILE A 30 16.11 -25.94 8.97
CA ILE A 30 16.13 -24.69 8.20
C ILE A 30 17.54 -24.11 8.13
N GLU A 31 18.25 -24.06 9.25
CA GLU A 31 19.64 -23.60 9.30
C GLU A 31 20.57 -24.50 8.49
N ALA A 32 20.39 -25.82 8.55
CA ALA A 32 21.14 -26.76 7.73
C ALA A 32 20.90 -26.52 6.23
N ILE A 33 19.65 -26.36 5.81
CA ILE A 33 19.30 -26.01 4.42
C ILE A 33 19.94 -24.68 4.01
N ALA A 34 19.90 -23.68 4.89
CA ALA A 34 20.43 -22.35 4.61
C ALA A 34 21.97 -22.27 4.63
N GLY A 35 22.66 -23.29 5.16
CA GLY A 35 24.11 -23.43 5.07
C GLY A 35 24.58 -23.94 3.70
N GLU A 36 23.71 -24.57 2.91
CA GLU A 36 24.06 -25.18 1.63
C GLU A 36 23.96 -24.18 0.47
N GLN A 37 25.09 -23.60 0.08
CA GLN A 37 25.14 -22.54 -0.95
C GLN A 37 24.53 -22.97 -2.28
N ARG A 38 24.64 -24.25 -2.66
CA ARG A 38 24.01 -24.81 -3.87
C ARG A 38 22.49 -24.63 -3.85
N LEU A 39 21.85 -24.85 -2.71
CA LEU A 39 20.39 -24.71 -2.56
C LEU A 39 19.96 -23.24 -2.58
N LEU A 40 20.79 -22.36 -2.04
CA LEU A 40 20.53 -20.91 -2.04
C LEU A 40 20.62 -20.26 -3.42
N SER A 41 21.22 -20.93 -4.41
CA SER A 41 21.20 -20.47 -5.81
C SER A 41 19.77 -20.41 -6.39
N PHE A 42 18.86 -21.25 -5.89
CA PHE A 42 17.47 -21.29 -6.33
C PHE A 42 16.65 -20.20 -5.66
N TYR A 43 15.95 -19.40 -6.46
CA TYR A 43 15.10 -18.32 -5.98
C TYR A 43 14.04 -18.82 -5.00
N GLU A 44 13.39 -19.93 -5.35
CA GLU A 44 12.28 -20.50 -4.59
C GLU A 44 12.72 -20.99 -3.21
N VAL A 45 13.95 -21.50 -3.08
CA VAL A 45 14.50 -21.91 -1.79
C VAL A 45 14.70 -20.68 -0.90
N ARG A 46 15.34 -19.61 -1.42
CA ARG A 46 15.51 -18.35 -0.67
C ARG A 46 14.17 -17.75 -0.26
N ARG A 47 13.19 -17.75 -1.16
CA ARG A 47 11.82 -17.30 -0.87
C ARG A 47 11.17 -18.12 0.23
N ASP A 48 11.18 -19.45 0.10
CA ASP A 48 10.50 -20.34 1.03
C ASP A 48 11.19 -20.28 2.42
N LEU A 49 12.51 -20.11 2.49
CA LEU A 49 13.25 -19.84 3.73
C LEU A 49 12.85 -18.50 4.38
N ALA A 50 12.76 -17.42 3.59
CA ALA A 50 12.42 -16.09 4.11
C ALA A 50 10.99 -16.01 4.67
N LEU A 51 10.05 -16.77 4.09
CA LEU A 51 8.63 -16.79 4.47
C LEU A 51 8.30 -17.82 5.56
N HIS A 52 9.24 -18.67 5.96
CA HIS A 52 8.94 -19.72 6.93
C HIS A 52 8.90 -19.19 8.37
N PRO A 53 7.80 -19.41 9.14
CA PRO A 53 7.64 -18.82 10.49
C PRO A 53 8.70 -19.20 11.52
N ARG A 54 9.37 -20.34 11.32
CA ARG A 54 10.43 -20.83 12.22
C ARG A 54 11.84 -20.44 11.79
N THR A 55 12.01 -19.76 10.65
CA THR A 55 13.33 -19.27 10.25
C THR A 55 13.80 -18.21 11.23
N PRO A 56 15.01 -18.33 11.80
CA PRO A 56 15.59 -17.27 12.62
C PRO A 56 15.57 -15.92 11.89
N GLU A 57 15.22 -14.86 12.60
CA GLU A 57 14.96 -13.56 11.98
C GLU A 57 16.17 -13.00 11.22
N THR A 58 17.36 -13.13 11.80
CA THR A 58 18.63 -12.74 11.18
C THR A 58 18.89 -13.51 9.89
N LEU A 59 18.54 -14.79 9.86
CA LEU A 59 18.67 -15.64 8.68
C LEU A 59 17.66 -15.25 7.60
N ALA A 60 16.39 -15.08 7.96
CA ALA A 60 15.34 -14.66 7.03
C ALA A 60 15.66 -13.28 6.42
N ALA A 61 16.14 -12.33 7.23
CA ALA A 61 16.49 -10.98 6.80
C ALA A 61 17.56 -10.97 5.69
N ARG A 62 18.51 -11.92 5.68
CA ARG A 62 19.53 -12.05 4.62
C ARG A 62 18.93 -12.31 3.24
N PHE A 63 17.77 -12.94 3.18
CA PHE A 63 17.12 -13.28 1.92
C PHE A 63 16.17 -12.19 1.42
N VAL A 64 15.68 -11.31 2.29
CA VAL A 64 14.74 -10.23 1.93
C VAL A 64 15.21 -9.39 0.73
N PRO A 65 16.46 -8.91 0.64
CA PRO A 65 16.91 -8.12 -0.51
C PRO A 65 16.83 -8.86 -1.84
N THR A 66 16.80 -10.20 -1.80
CA THR A 66 16.81 -11.05 -3.00
C THR A 66 15.42 -11.43 -3.51
N LEU A 67 14.37 -11.15 -2.72
CA LEU A 67 13.00 -11.51 -3.07
C LEU A 67 12.43 -10.56 -4.12
N TRP A 68 11.55 -11.07 -4.98
CA TRP A 68 10.73 -10.22 -5.85
C TRP A 68 9.68 -9.46 -5.05
N TRP A 69 9.21 -8.32 -5.59
CA TRP A 69 8.28 -7.44 -4.87
C TRP A 69 7.01 -8.17 -4.41
N ARG A 70 6.51 -9.13 -5.19
CA ARG A 70 5.32 -9.93 -4.82
C ARG A 70 5.54 -10.72 -3.53
N ASP A 71 6.73 -11.28 -3.37
CA ASP A 71 7.10 -12.07 -2.20
C ASP A 71 7.46 -11.17 -1.01
N LEU A 72 8.02 -9.98 -1.27
CA LEU A 72 8.17 -8.96 -0.23
C LEU A 72 6.81 -8.51 0.32
N VAL A 73 5.80 -8.35 -0.54
CA VAL A 73 4.43 -8.01 -0.10
C VAL A 73 3.84 -9.15 0.71
N ALA A 74 4.01 -10.39 0.26
CA ALA A 74 3.55 -11.56 1.01
C ALA A 74 4.20 -11.60 2.41
N LEU A 75 5.51 -11.37 2.48
CA LEU A 75 6.27 -11.31 3.73
C LEU A 75 5.77 -10.18 4.64
N ALA A 76 5.60 -8.96 4.11
CA ALA A 76 5.14 -7.80 4.88
C ALA A 76 3.74 -7.98 5.48
N LEU A 77 2.90 -8.80 4.84
CA LEU A 77 1.52 -9.05 5.26
C LEU A 77 1.35 -10.29 6.13
N ASP A 78 2.33 -11.19 6.20
CA ASP A 78 2.23 -12.44 6.93
C ASP A 78 2.35 -12.22 8.44
N THR A 79 1.21 -12.25 9.14
CA THR A 79 1.13 -12.01 10.59
C THR A 79 1.81 -13.09 11.43
N ARG A 80 2.16 -14.25 10.84
CA ARG A 80 2.94 -15.30 11.50
C ARG A 80 4.41 -14.91 11.62
N LEU A 81 4.88 -13.97 10.80
CA LEU A 81 6.26 -13.49 10.80
C LEU A 81 6.46 -12.34 11.79
N ARG A 82 7.67 -12.28 12.34
CA ARG A 82 8.06 -11.28 13.33
C ARG A 82 7.91 -9.85 12.77
N PRO A 83 7.45 -8.87 13.58
CA PRO A 83 7.22 -7.49 13.09
C PRO A 83 8.46 -6.83 12.49
N ALA A 84 9.65 -7.09 13.02
CA ALA A 84 10.88 -6.52 12.50
C ALA A 84 11.20 -7.04 11.08
N LEU A 85 11.08 -8.34 10.82
CA LEU A 85 11.22 -8.89 9.46
C LEU A 85 10.20 -8.30 8.47
N ARG A 86 8.93 -8.13 8.89
CA ARG A 86 7.91 -7.47 8.07
C ARG A 86 8.28 -6.04 7.71
N ARG A 87 8.81 -5.27 8.67
CA ARG A 87 9.31 -3.91 8.43
C ARG A 87 10.50 -3.91 7.46
N THR A 88 11.43 -4.87 7.57
CA THR A 88 12.55 -5.00 6.63
C THR A 88 12.04 -5.19 5.19
N ALA A 89 11.01 -6.03 4.98
CA ALA A 89 10.42 -6.18 3.65
C ALA A 89 9.76 -4.89 3.14
N GLU A 90 9.07 -4.14 4.00
CA GLU A 90 8.51 -2.83 3.63
C GLU A 90 9.60 -1.82 3.24
N VAL A 91 10.73 -1.79 3.96
CA VAL A 91 11.88 -0.93 3.63
C VAL A 91 12.40 -1.24 2.22
N HIS A 92 12.58 -2.53 1.90
CA HIS A 92 13.03 -2.92 0.56
C HIS A 92 11.98 -2.65 -0.53
N LEU A 93 10.69 -2.81 -0.24
CA LEU A 93 9.63 -2.42 -1.19
C LEU A 93 9.68 -0.92 -1.46
N ASN A 94 9.76 -0.09 -0.40
CA ASN A 94 9.82 1.36 -0.52
C ASN A 94 11.02 1.83 -1.34
N ALA A 95 12.20 1.22 -1.12
CA ALA A 95 13.39 1.53 -1.89
C ALA A 95 13.23 1.25 -3.40
N ARG A 96 12.42 0.26 -3.77
CA ARG A 96 12.17 -0.12 -5.18
C ARG A 96 11.02 0.66 -5.84
N LEU A 97 10.13 1.26 -5.05
CA LEU A 97 8.96 1.97 -5.57
C LEU A 97 9.28 2.98 -6.69
N PRO A 98 10.33 3.81 -6.61
CA PRO A 98 10.62 4.79 -7.66
C PRO A 98 10.90 4.17 -9.03
N GLU A 99 11.54 2.99 -9.04
CA GLU A 99 11.99 2.29 -10.25
C GLU A 99 10.93 1.35 -10.83
N MET A 100 9.89 1.02 -10.07
CA MET A 100 8.82 0.14 -10.51
C MET A 100 8.01 0.75 -11.67
N ALA A 101 7.70 -0.08 -12.66
CA ALA A 101 6.81 0.32 -13.73
C ALA A 101 5.39 0.62 -13.18
N VAL A 102 4.65 1.51 -13.84
CA VAL A 102 3.28 1.87 -13.42
C VAL A 102 2.39 0.63 -13.27
N GLY A 103 2.52 -0.36 -14.16
CA GLY A 103 1.77 -1.62 -14.07
C GLY A 103 2.08 -2.43 -12.81
N GLU A 104 3.34 -2.43 -12.36
CA GLU A 104 3.74 -3.11 -11.13
C GLU A 104 3.24 -2.36 -9.89
N LYS A 105 3.34 -1.02 -9.89
CA LYS A 105 2.78 -0.17 -8.83
C LYS A 105 1.27 -0.36 -8.71
N VAL A 106 0.56 -0.46 -9.82
CA VAL A 106 -0.88 -0.78 -9.87
C VAL A 106 -1.15 -2.15 -9.24
N ALA A 107 -0.37 -3.18 -9.58
CA ALA A 107 -0.53 -4.51 -9.00
C ALA A 107 -0.21 -4.54 -7.50
N LEU A 108 0.82 -3.80 -7.08
CA LEU A 108 1.22 -3.62 -5.68
C LEU A 108 0.14 -2.89 -4.88
N ALA A 109 -0.37 -1.77 -5.38
CA ALA A 109 -1.35 -0.92 -4.71
C ALA A 109 -2.58 -1.68 -4.22
N ARG A 110 -3.08 -2.65 -4.98
CA ARG A 110 -4.27 -3.45 -4.61
C ARG A 110 -4.05 -4.37 -3.41
N ARG A 111 -2.81 -4.73 -3.11
CA ARG A 111 -2.47 -5.76 -2.12
C ARG A 111 -1.55 -5.27 -1.00
N ALA A 112 -0.91 -4.12 -1.20
CA ALA A 112 0.06 -3.51 -0.31
C ALA A 112 -0.40 -3.43 1.16
N SER A 113 0.60 -3.39 2.05
CA SER A 113 0.41 -3.09 3.47
C SER A 113 0.13 -1.60 3.69
N PRO A 114 -0.44 -1.23 4.85
CA PRO A 114 -0.65 0.17 5.24
C PRO A 114 0.58 1.08 5.08
N GLY A 115 1.78 0.56 5.40
CA GLY A 115 3.05 1.30 5.26
C GLY A 115 3.36 1.66 3.81
N ILE A 116 3.17 0.70 2.90
CA ILE A 116 3.40 0.90 1.45
C ILE A 116 2.31 1.77 0.82
N LEU A 117 1.03 1.63 1.24
CA LEU A 117 -0.06 2.49 0.77
C LEU A 117 0.21 3.97 1.09
N SER A 118 0.82 4.25 2.24
CA SER A 118 1.17 5.60 2.67
C SER A 118 2.23 6.24 1.77
N GLN A 119 3.05 5.45 1.06
CA GLN A 119 3.98 5.94 0.05
C GLN A 119 3.31 6.05 -1.31
N LEU A 120 2.59 5.01 -1.75
CA LEU A 120 1.93 4.97 -3.05
C LEU A 120 0.86 6.06 -3.24
N ARG A 121 0.26 6.58 -2.16
CA ARG A 121 -0.69 7.72 -2.26
C ARG A 121 -0.08 8.98 -2.86
N HIS A 122 1.26 9.08 -2.88
CA HIS A 122 1.99 10.20 -3.47
C HIS A 122 2.31 9.99 -4.95
N ASP A 123 1.96 8.83 -5.53
CA ASP A 123 2.20 8.54 -6.94
C ASP A 123 1.35 9.46 -7.83
N PRO A 124 1.94 10.08 -8.87
CA PRO A 124 1.21 11.01 -9.73
C PRO A 124 0.25 10.32 -10.69
N SER A 125 0.34 8.98 -10.86
CA SER A 125 -0.49 8.25 -11.80
C SER A 125 -1.91 8.03 -11.26
N PRO A 126 -2.95 8.52 -11.96
CA PRO A 126 -4.34 8.20 -11.58
C PRO A 126 -4.63 6.69 -11.57
N ARG A 127 -3.89 5.90 -12.38
CA ARG A 127 -4.03 4.43 -12.41
C ARG A 127 -3.58 3.79 -11.10
N VAL A 128 -2.50 4.29 -10.50
CA VAL A 128 -2.00 3.81 -9.21
C VAL A 128 -2.98 4.22 -8.11
N ILE A 129 -3.47 5.46 -8.13
CA ILE A 129 -4.48 5.91 -7.16
C ILE A 129 -5.77 5.09 -7.28
N ALA A 130 -6.25 4.79 -8.48
CA ALA A 130 -7.43 3.94 -8.68
C ALA A 130 -7.24 2.56 -8.02
N ALA A 131 -6.07 1.96 -8.22
CA ALA A 131 -5.73 0.68 -7.60
C ALA A 131 -5.58 0.76 -6.07
N LEU A 132 -5.22 1.92 -5.50
CA LEU A 132 -5.23 2.12 -4.05
C LEU A 132 -6.65 2.10 -3.49
N LEU A 133 -7.62 2.69 -4.19
CA LEU A 133 -9.02 2.75 -3.74
C LEU A 133 -9.66 1.36 -3.59
N ASP A 134 -9.22 0.40 -4.41
CA ASP A 134 -9.60 -1.01 -4.36
C ASP A 134 -9.00 -1.77 -3.16
N ASN A 135 -7.97 -1.23 -2.50
CA ASN A 135 -7.27 -1.95 -1.43
C ASN A 135 -8.15 -2.03 -0.15
N PRO A 136 -8.36 -3.23 0.42
CA PRO A 136 -9.18 -3.39 1.63
C PRO A 136 -8.58 -2.72 2.87
N ARG A 137 -7.24 -2.55 2.91
CA ARG A 137 -6.49 -1.94 4.03
C ARG A 137 -6.34 -0.42 3.91
N LEU A 138 -6.81 0.18 2.82
CA LEU A 138 -6.82 1.63 2.70
C LEU A 138 -7.78 2.22 3.74
N THR A 139 -7.36 3.33 4.36
CA THR A 139 -8.16 4.07 5.34
C THR A 139 -8.41 5.49 4.88
N GLU A 140 -9.42 6.14 5.47
CA GLU A 140 -9.72 7.54 5.17
C GLU A 140 -8.55 8.47 5.50
N GLY A 141 -7.87 8.22 6.63
CA GLY A 141 -6.68 8.97 7.03
C GLY A 141 -5.51 8.86 6.03
N MET A 142 -5.47 7.83 5.19
CA MET A 142 -4.48 7.73 4.11
C MET A 142 -4.86 8.56 2.88
N LEU A 143 -6.15 8.74 2.60
CA LEU A 143 -6.64 9.55 1.49
C LEU A 143 -6.68 11.04 1.81
N ALA A 144 -6.96 11.42 3.06
CA ALA A 144 -7.09 12.82 3.45
C ALA A 144 -5.88 13.69 3.03
N PRO A 145 -4.62 13.27 3.22
CA PRO A 145 -3.46 14.04 2.75
C PRO A 145 -3.42 14.26 1.23
N VAL A 146 -3.93 13.31 0.44
CA VAL A 146 -4.04 13.45 -1.03
C VAL A 146 -5.03 14.56 -1.37
N LEU A 147 -6.16 14.60 -0.67
CA LEU A 147 -7.21 15.59 -0.89
C LEU A 147 -6.87 16.97 -0.33
N HIS A 148 -6.01 17.08 0.68
CA HIS A 148 -5.59 18.37 1.21
C HIS A 148 -4.44 19.03 0.43
N LYS A 149 -3.76 18.27 -0.44
CA LYS A 149 -2.65 18.79 -1.24
C LYS A 149 -3.17 19.57 -2.45
N ALA A 150 -2.92 20.87 -2.49
CA ALA A 150 -3.36 21.76 -3.58
C ALA A 150 -2.76 21.41 -4.95
N SER A 151 -1.60 20.74 -4.98
CA SER A 151 -0.95 20.27 -6.20
C SER A 151 -1.41 18.88 -6.66
N THR A 152 -2.43 18.29 -6.02
CA THR A 152 -3.04 17.04 -6.49
C THR A 152 -3.75 17.27 -7.82
N SER A 153 -3.51 16.37 -8.78
CA SER A 153 -4.11 16.48 -10.11
C SER A 153 -5.64 16.46 -10.06
N PRO A 154 -6.33 17.32 -10.84
CA PRO A 154 -7.79 17.32 -10.94
C PRO A 154 -8.37 15.93 -11.31
N ALA A 155 -7.65 15.15 -12.13
CA ALA A 155 -8.07 13.80 -12.50
C ALA A 155 -8.08 12.82 -11.31
N ILE A 156 -7.15 12.97 -10.37
CA ILE A 156 -7.12 12.17 -9.12
C ILE A 156 -8.27 12.58 -8.20
N LEU A 157 -8.54 13.89 -8.08
CA LEU A 157 -9.63 14.40 -7.25
C LEU A 157 -10.99 13.94 -7.80
N GLU A 158 -11.17 14.00 -9.12
CA GLU A 158 -12.38 13.50 -9.78
C GLU A 158 -12.54 11.99 -9.61
N LEU A 159 -11.47 11.21 -9.76
CA LEU A 159 -11.47 9.77 -9.52
C LEU A 159 -11.97 9.43 -8.09
N ILE A 160 -11.41 10.09 -7.06
CA ILE A 160 -11.81 9.86 -5.66
C ILE A 160 -13.26 10.31 -5.43
N ALA A 161 -13.67 11.44 -6.02
CA ALA A 161 -15.03 11.99 -5.87
C ALA A 161 -16.12 11.11 -6.51
N ASN A 162 -15.76 10.32 -7.52
CA ASN A 162 -16.67 9.43 -8.24
C ASN A 162 -16.59 7.98 -7.77
N ASP A 163 -15.66 7.65 -6.88
CA ASP A 163 -15.54 6.32 -6.31
C ASP A 163 -16.75 5.97 -5.43
N ARG A 164 -17.29 4.75 -5.60
CA ARG A 164 -18.52 4.29 -4.92
C ARG A 164 -18.34 4.12 -3.41
N ARG A 165 -17.15 3.73 -2.95
CA ARG A 165 -16.82 3.48 -1.53
C ARG A 165 -16.34 4.74 -0.82
N TRP A 166 -15.57 5.57 -1.53
CA TRP A 166 -14.85 6.71 -0.96
C TRP A 166 -15.55 8.05 -1.21
N GLY A 167 -16.10 8.28 -2.40
CA GLY A 167 -16.78 9.52 -2.78
C GLY A 167 -18.08 9.78 -2.01
N VAL A 168 -18.63 8.77 -1.34
CA VAL A 168 -19.81 8.90 -0.47
C VAL A 168 -19.50 9.43 0.93
N ARG A 169 -18.23 9.40 1.35
CA ARG A 169 -17.83 9.73 2.72
C ARG A 169 -17.77 11.23 2.94
N TYR A 170 -18.51 11.70 3.94
CA TYR A 170 -18.62 13.12 4.26
C TYR A 170 -17.26 13.83 4.44
N PRO A 171 -16.30 13.30 5.22
CA PRO A 171 -15.02 13.99 5.42
C PRO A 171 -14.23 14.15 4.13
N LEU A 172 -14.29 13.15 3.22
CA LEU A 172 -13.63 13.22 1.92
C LEU A 172 -14.33 14.22 0.98
N ARG A 173 -15.66 14.30 1.01
CA ARG A 173 -16.40 15.32 0.25
C ARG A 173 -16.03 16.74 0.68
N LEU A 174 -15.96 16.97 1.99
CA LEU A 174 -15.52 18.25 2.53
C LEU A 174 -14.08 18.56 2.11
N ALA A 175 -13.17 17.61 2.21
CA ALA A 175 -11.78 17.78 1.77
C ALA A 175 -11.67 18.08 0.26
N LEU A 176 -12.46 17.41 -0.58
CA LEU A 176 -12.56 17.67 -2.02
C LEU A 176 -13.03 19.11 -2.29
N VAL A 177 -14.12 19.56 -1.67
CA VAL A 177 -14.64 20.94 -1.87
C VAL A 177 -13.62 22.00 -1.44
N ARG A 178 -12.84 21.71 -0.38
CA ARG A 178 -11.80 22.63 0.12
C ARG A 178 -10.52 22.62 -0.71
N ASN A 179 -10.32 21.66 -1.60
CA ASN A 179 -9.15 21.62 -2.46
C ASN A 179 -9.36 22.54 -3.68
N PRO A 180 -8.47 23.53 -3.92
CA PRO A 180 -8.60 24.45 -5.04
C PRO A 180 -8.48 23.80 -6.42
N ALA A 181 -7.82 22.63 -6.52
CA ALA A 181 -7.66 21.90 -7.76
C ALA A 181 -8.86 20.99 -8.09
N THR A 182 -9.86 20.87 -7.20
CA THR A 182 -11.05 20.05 -7.48
C THR A 182 -11.85 20.68 -8.63
N PRO A 183 -12.19 19.92 -9.68
CA PRO A 183 -12.97 20.44 -10.79
C PRO A 183 -14.27 21.08 -10.34
N LEU A 184 -14.61 22.25 -10.91
CA LEU A 184 -15.75 23.07 -10.50
C LEU A 184 -17.06 22.27 -10.45
N LYS A 185 -17.30 21.44 -11.47
CA LYS A 185 -18.48 20.56 -11.57
C LYS A 185 -18.60 19.61 -10.38
N ILE A 186 -17.48 19.05 -9.92
CA ILE A 186 -17.44 18.17 -8.76
C ILE A 186 -17.71 18.98 -7.49
N SER A 187 -17.03 20.11 -7.30
CA SER A 187 -17.23 20.98 -6.13
C SER A 187 -18.69 21.41 -5.98
N TRP A 188 -19.34 21.82 -7.08
CA TRP A 188 -20.75 22.21 -7.07
C TRP A 188 -21.69 21.07 -6.66
N ARG A 189 -21.50 19.87 -7.23
CA ARG A 189 -22.27 18.68 -6.84
C ARG A 189 -22.10 18.32 -5.37
N LEU A 190 -20.89 18.47 -4.83
CA LEU A 190 -20.58 18.09 -3.45
C LEU A 190 -21.06 19.13 -2.43
N LEU A 191 -21.05 20.42 -2.77
CA LEU A 191 -21.49 21.52 -1.91
C LEU A 191 -22.91 21.33 -1.37
N GLU A 192 -23.81 20.81 -2.20
CA GLU A 192 -25.22 20.56 -1.82
C GLU A 192 -25.37 19.48 -0.74
N SER A 193 -24.34 18.64 -0.55
CA SER A 193 -24.32 17.60 0.48
C SER A 193 -23.62 18.01 1.78
N LEU A 194 -23.05 19.22 1.84
CA LEU A 194 -22.33 19.70 3.01
C LEU A 194 -23.28 20.31 4.05
N ARG A 195 -22.92 20.18 5.33
CA ARG A 195 -23.64 20.81 6.44
C ARG A 195 -23.39 22.31 6.46
N LYS A 196 -24.36 23.11 6.90
CA LYS A 196 -24.23 24.57 7.02
C LYS A 196 -23.00 25.01 7.83
N ALA A 197 -22.66 24.28 8.89
CA ALA A 197 -21.47 24.54 9.70
C ALA A 197 -20.16 24.48 8.89
N ASP A 198 -20.08 23.59 7.91
CA ASP A 198 -18.91 23.40 7.05
C ASP A 198 -18.97 24.25 5.77
N LEU A 199 -20.16 24.70 5.35
CA LEU A 199 -20.30 25.67 4.26
C LEU A 199 -19.76 27.05 4.62
N ARG A 200 -19.88 27.47 5.88
CA ARG A 200 -19.35 28.76 6.38
C ARG A 200 -17.84 28.92 6.14
N PRO A 201 -16.96 28.00 6.59
CA PRO A 201 -15.54 28.11 6.30
C PRO A 201 -15.23 27.97 4.81
N VAL A 202 -16.04 27.23 4.03
CA VAL A 202 -15.88 27.16 2.57
C VAL A 202 -16.19 28.51 1.90
N ALA A 203 -17.21 29.23 2.37
CA ALA A 203 -17.63 30.52 1.83
C ALA A 203 -16.57 31.63 2.04
N THR A 204 -15.74 31.52 3.08
CA THR A 204 -14.79 32.57 3.48
C THR A 204 -13.32 32.24 3.17
N ASP A 205 -12.97 30.97 2.92
CA ASP A 205 -11.59 30.56 2.65
C ASP A 205 -11.10 31.04 1.28
N ALA A 206 -10.26 32.09 1.27
CA ALA A 206 -9.74 32.72 0.05
C ALA A 206 -8.98 31.76 -0.89
N ARG A 207 -8.50 30.61 -0.38
CA ARG A 207 -7.83 29.60 -1.20
C ARG A 207 -8.80 28.84 -2.09
N ILE A 208 -10.08 28.77 -1.72
CA ILE A 208 -11.11 28.07 -2.50
C ILE A 208 -11.56 28.99 -3.66
N PRO A 209 -11.74 28.49 -4.90
CA PRO A 209 -12.14 29.31 -6.03
C PRO A 209 -13.44 30.11 -5.79
N GLU A 210 -13.48 31.37 -6.22
CA GLU A 210 -14.61 32.28 -6.00
C GLU A 210 -15.98 31.71 -6.45
N PRO A 211 -16.11 31.01 -7.59
CA PRO A 211 -17.38 30.38 -7.97
C PRO A 211 -17.90 29.35 -6.95
N VAL A 212 -17.01 28.64 -6.26
CA VAL A 212 -17.36 27.67 -5.21
C VAL A 212 -17.78 28.40 -3.94
N ARG A 213 -17.04 29.45 -3.54
CA ARG A 213 -17.37 30.28 -2.37
C ARG A 213 -18.72 30.99 -2.53
N ARG A 214 -18.99 31.55 -3.71
CA ARG A 214 -20.26 32.21 -4.02
C ARG A 214 -21.42 31.22 -3.91
N ARG A 215 -21.28 30.01 -4.47
CA ARG A 215 -22.29 28.95 -4.33
C ARG A 215 -22.52 28.57 -2.86
N ALA A 216 -21.46 28.48 -2.05
CA ALA A 216 -21.58 28.22 -0.62
C ALA A 216 -22.38 29.32 0.11
N ARG A 217 -22.12 30.62 -0.18
CA ARG A 217 -22.90 31.75 0.36
C ARG A 217 -24.38 31.69 -0.01
N VAL A 218 -24.69 31.35 -1.26
CA VAL A 218 -26.08 31.14 -1.69
C VAL A 218 -26.75 30.03 -0.87
N LEU A 219 -26.07 28.89 -0.66
CA LEU A 219 -26.60 27.78 0.14
C LEU A 219 -26.74 28.10 1.64
N LEU A 220 -26.00 29.09 2.14
CA LEU A 220 -26.14 29.60 3.51
C LEU A 220 -27.32 30.57 3.67
N GLY A 221 -27.79 31.17 2.57
CA GLY A 221 -28.80 32.23 2.59
C GLY A 221 -28.20 33.65 2.73
N ASP A 222 -26.88 33.80 2.56
CA ASP A 222 -26.19 35.09 2.74
C ASP A 222 -26.33 36.04 1.53
N LEU A 223 -26.91 35.55 0.42
CA LEU A 223 -27.08 36.27 -0.85
C LEU A 223 -28.56 36.29 -1.28
N GLY A 224 -29.45 36.62 -0.34
CA GLY A 224 -30.85 36.92 -0.56
C GLY A 224 -31.13 38.41 -0.44
#